data_AF-A0A1F4NQY0-F1
#
_entry.id   AF-A0A1F4NQY0-F1
#
_cell.length_a   1.000
_cell.length_b   1.000
_cell.length_c   1.000
_cell.angle_alpha   90.00
_cell.angle_beta   90.00
_cell.angle_gamma   90.00
#
_symmetry.space_group_name_H-M   'P 1'
#
loop_
_entity.id
_entity.type
_entity.pdbx_description
1 polymer ?
#
loop_
_entity_poly.entity_id
_entity_poly.type
_entity_poly.pdbx_seq_one_letter_code
_entity_poly.pdbx_strand_id
1 'polypeptide(L)' 'MQLTDKEIVEFQRIYEKEFGVKISKQDALEQGTKLLVLMKAIYQPIPSQGHKIPQKSSPKQ' A
#
# COMPACT_ATOMS: atom_id res chain seq x y z
N MET A 1 -8.18 -5.44 -8.77
CA MET A 1 -6.89 -5.99 -8.28
C MET A 1 -7.25 -7.27 -7.57
N GLN A 2 -6.59 -8.38 -7.88
CA GLN A 2 -6.95 -9.69 -7.32
C GLN A 2 -5.70 -10.27 -6.66
N LEU A 3 -5.85 -10.72 -5.42
CA LEU A 3 -4.81 -11.45 -4.71
C LEU A 3 -4.62 -12.82 -5.35
N THR A 4 -3.37 -13.21 -5.53
CA THR A 4 -2.99 -14.58 -5.88
C THR A 4 -3.27 -15.52 -4.70
N ASP A 5 -3.39 -16.82 -4.97
CA ASP A 5 -3.60 -17.81 -3.91
C ASP A 5 -2.50 -17.79 -2.84
N LYS A 6 -1.25 -17.51 -3.24
CA LYS A 6 -0.12 -17.38 -2.31
C LYS A 6 -0.29 -16.17 -1.38
N GLU A 7 -0.71 -15.03 -1.92
CA GLU A 7 -0.95 -13.82 -1.14
C GLU A 7 -2.16 -13.97 -0.20
N ILE A 8 -3.18 -14.71 -0.62
CA ILE A 8 -4.33 -15.05 0.24
C ILE A 8 -3.85 -15.87 1.45
N VAL A 9 -3.05 -16.92 1.22
CA VAL A 9 -2.51 -17.75 2.31
C VAL A 9 -1.66 -16.94 3.26
N GLU A 10 -0.82 -16.05 2.73
CA GLU A 10 0.02 -15.18 3.55
C GLU A 10 -0.81 -14.18 4.36
N PHE A 11 -1.87 -13.61 3.76
CA PHE A 11 -2.80 -12.73 4.47
C PHE A 11 -3.48 -13.46 5.62
N GLN A 12 -3.97 -14.68 5.41
CA GLN A 12 -4.57 -15.51 6.47
C GLN A 12 -3.57 -15.78 7.60
N ARG A 13 -2.31 -16.11 7.26
CA ARG A 13 -1.24 -16.36 8.24
C ARG A 13 -0.96 -15.12 9.10
N ILE A 14 -0.87 -13.95 8.48
CA ILE A 14 -0.64 -12.68 9.20
C ILE A 14 -1.84 -12.36 10.07
N TYR A 15 -3.06 -12.49 9.55
CA TYR A 15 -4.28 -12.20 10.30
C TYR A 15 -4.41 -13.08 11.55
N GLU A 16 -4.14 -14.38 11.43
CA GLU A 16 -4.12 -15.29 12.57
C GLU A 16 -3.01 -14.93 13.56
N LYS A 17 -1.81 -14.60 13.08
CA LYS A 17 -0.68 -14.22 13.94
C LYS A 17 -0.95 -12.96 14.76
N GLU A 18 -1.57 -11.95 14.16
CA GLU A 18 -1.77 -10.64 14.80
C GLU A 18 -3.07 -10.58 15.64
N PHE A 19 -4.11 -11.31 15.24
CA PHE A 19 -5.44 -11.24 15.89
C PHE A 19 -5.89 -12.54 16.56
N GLY A 20 -5.17 -13.66 16.37
CA GLY A 20 -5.54 -14.97 16.91
C GLY A 20 -6.77 -15.60 16.24
N VAL A 21 -7.23 -15.07 15.12
CA VAL A 21 -8.45 -15.50 14.43
C VAL A 21 -8.11 -16.08 13.06
N LYS A 22 -8.59 -17.30 12.80
CA LYS A 22 -8.56 -17.89 11.45
C LYS A 22 -9.72 -17.34 10.63
N ILE A 23 -9.42 -16.90 9.42
CA ILE A 23 -10.41 -16.38 8.47
C ILE A 23 -10.49 -17.28 7.24
N SER A 24 -11.63 -17.31 6.57
CA SER A 24 -11.79 -18.12 5.36
C SER A 24 -10.99 -17.53 4.18
N LYS A 25 -10.81 -18.33 3.12
CA LYS A 25 -10.21 -17.86 1.86
C LYS A 25 -11.00 -16.68 1.28
N GLN A 26 -12.33 -16.72 1.37
CA GLN A 26 -13.19 -15.65 0.87
C GLN A 26 -13.03 -14.38 1.70
N ASP A 27 -12.98 -14.48 3.02
CA ASP A 27 -12.76 -13.34 3.91
C ASP A 27 -11.40 -12.69 3.66
N ALA A 28 -10.35 -13.51 3.52
CA ALA A 28 -9.00 -13.05 3.22
C ALA A 28 -8.93 -12.33 1.86
N LEU A 29 -9.60 -12.88 0.83
CA LEU A 29 -9.70 -12.24 -0.48
C LEU A 29 -10.40 -10.89 -0.38
N GLU A 30 -11.54 -10.82 0.31
CA GLU A 30 -12.32 -9.59 0.44
C GLU A 30 -11.56 -8.51 1.22
N GLN A 31 -11.06 -8.86 2.42
CA GLN A 31 -10.38 -7.92 3.30
C GLN A 31 -9.03 -7.47 2.73
N GLY A 32 -8.23 -8.40 2.21
CA GLY A 32 -6.94 -8.08 1.61
C GLY A 32 -7.09 -7.23 0.35
N THR A 33 -8.14 -7.45 -0.46
CA THR A 33 -8.43 -6.57 -1.61
C THR A 33 -8.80 -5.16 -1.16
N LYS A 34 -9.64 -5.02 -0.13
CA LYS A 34 -10.00 -3.71 0.46
C LYS A 34 -8.76 -2.97 0.96
N LEU A 35 -7.83 -3.66 1.61
CA LEU A 35 -6.57 -3.08 2.07
C LEU A 35 -5.73 -2.54 0.91
N LEU A 36 -5.54 -3.32 -0.16
CA LEU A 36 -4.77 -2.86 -1.32
C LEU A 36 -5.40 -1.65 -2.00
N VAL A 37 -6.73 -1.61 -2.10
CA VAL A 37 -7.47 -0.45 -2.63
C VAL A 37 -7.23 0.78 -1.77
N LEU A 38 -7.33 0.65 -0.45
CA LEU A 38 -7.08 1.74 0.48
C LEU A 38 -5.64 2.25 0.37
N MET A 39 -4.67 1.35 0.41
CA MET A 39 -3.25 1.69 0.29
C MET A 39 -2.96 2.41 -1.02
N LYS A 40 -3.53 1.94 -2.13
CA LYS A 40 -3.40 2.61 -3.43
C LYS A 40 -3.99 4.03 -3.40
N ALA A 41 -5.13 4.23 -2.75
CA ALA A 41 -5.76 5.55 -2.64
C ALA A 41 -4.91 6.53 -1.79
N ILE A 42 -4.26 6.04 -0.73
CA ILE A 42 -3.47 6.87 0.19
C ILE A 42 -2.05 7.12 -0.33
N TYR A 43 -1.39 6.11 -0.88
CA TYR A 43 -0.02 6.21 -1.42
C TYR A 43 0.03 6.81 -2.83
N GLN A 44 -0.94 7.63 -3.21
CA GLN A 44 -0.81 8.40 -4.45
C GLN A 44 0.40 9.33 -4.32
N PRO A 45 1.31 9.36 -5.31
CA PRO A 45 2.37 10.35 -5.31
C PRO A 45 1.73 11.72 -5.22
N ILE A 46 2.17 12.53 -4.24
CA ILE A 46 1.78 13.94 -4.17
C ILE A 46 2.08 14.51 -5.56
N PRO A 47 1.07 15.02 -6.29
CA PRO A 47 1.32 15.65 -7.58
C PRO A 47 2.39 16.70 -7.33
N SER A 48 3.51 16.60 -8.03
CA SER A 48 4.57 17.59 -7.98
C SER A 48 4.01 18.88 -8.58
N GLN A 49 3.22 19.62 -7.79
CA GLN A 49 2.97 21.03 -8.02
C GLN A 49 4.35 21.67 -7.97
N GLY A 50 4.84 22.02 -9.16
CA GLY A 50 6.22 22.37 -9.46
C GLY A 50 6.85 23.30 -8.45
N HIS A 51 7.40 22.72 -7.38
CA HIS A 51 8.38 23.38 -6.56
C HIS A 51 9.64 23.47 -7.41
N LYS A 52 9.71 24.55 -8.19
CA LYS A 52 10.98 25.07 -8.68
C LYS A 52 11.80 25.31 -7.43
N ILE A 53 12.65 24.35 -7.08
CA ILE A 53 13.70 24.55 -6.09
C ILE A 53 14.46 25.78 -6.60
N PRO A 54 14.54 26.89 -5.85
CA PRO A 54 15.31 28.05 -6.30
C PRO A 54 16.74 27.55 -6.49
N GLN A 55 17.22 27.54 -7.73
CA GLN A 55 18.62 27.27 -8.00
C GLN A 55 19.39 28.35 -7.25
N LYS A 56 20.16 27.95 -6.24
CA LYS A 56 21.11 28.84 -5.57
C LYS A 56 21.97 29.44 -6.67
N SER A 57 21.83 30.74 -6.88
CA SER A 57 22.75 31.52 -7.71
C SER A 57 24.13 31.38 -7.10
N SER A 58 24.98 30.54 -7.69
CA SER A 58 26.41 30.55 -7.42
C SER A 58 26.93 31.96 -7.74
N PRO A 59 27.67 32.62 -6.84
CA PRO A 59 28.27 33.91 -7.14
C PRO A 59 29.28 33.71 -8.28
N LYS A 60 29.17 34.52 -9.33
CA LYS A 60 30.27 34.69 -10.29
C LYS A 60 31.48 35.21 -9.52
N GLN A 61 32.58 34.47 -9.57
CA GLN A 61 33.93 34.99 -9.48
C GLN A 61 34.66 34.62 -10.76
#